data_AF-A0A4Y2JSK6-F1
#
_entry.id   AF-A0A4Y2JSK6-F1
#
_cell.length_a   1.000
_cell.length_b   1.000
_cell.length_c   1.000
_cell.angle_alpha   90.00
_cell.angle_beta   90.00
_cell.angle_gamma   90.00
#
_symmetry.space_group_name_H-M   'P 1'
#
loop_
_entity.id
_entity.type
_entity.pdbx_description
1 polymer ?
#
loop_
_entity_poly.entity_id
_entity_poly.type
_entity_poly.pdbx_seq_one_letter_code
_entity_poly.pdbx_strand_id
1 'polypeptide(L)'
;MSFYITCPSDGSLDFHPENTLSHYFTKLPSPVDLTGEWEVGIVEFIYPRMWSNVTNDSNYYEYNLGNGVIKSGRIACGYYETPIDILNALPKFVKVQMNYNKHSKKVKLQLSNGATLKLSD
;
A
#
# COMPACT_ATOMS: atom_id res chain seq x y z
N MET A 1 -0.42 -27.08 27.54
CA MET A 1 -1.26 -27.16 26.33
C MET A 1 -1.25 -25.80 25.67
N SER A 2 -1.14 -25.71 24.34
CA SER A 2 -1.21 -24.45 23.60
C SER A 2 -2.40 -24.46 22.66
N PHE A 3 -2.92 -23.28 22.35
CA PHE A 3 -4.04 -23.08 21.43
C PHE A 3 -3.91 -21.72 20.75
N TYR A 4 -4.73 -21.49 19.73
CA TYR A 4 -4.75 -20.23 18.98
C TYR A 4 -6.09 -19.53 19.19
N ILE A 5 -6.04 -18.20 19.25
CA ILE A 5 -7.22 -17.34 19.20
C ILE A 5 -7.09 -16.45 17.96
N THR A 6 -8.16 -16.36 17.18
CA THR A 6 -8.28 -15.37 16.11
C THR A 6 -9.09 -14.19 16.62
N CYS A 7 -8.52 -12.99 16.52
CA CYS A 7 -9.14 -11.76 17.01
C CYS A 7 -9.42 -10.81 15.83
N PRO A 8 -10.50 -11.00 15.05
CA PRO A 8 -10.88 -10.06 14.00
C PRO A 8 -11.48 -8.78 14.62
N SER A 9 -11.20 -7.63 14.02
CA SER A 9 -11.66 -6.32 14.53
C SER A 9 -13.18 -6.11 14.41
N ASP A 10 -13.81 -6.73 13.42
CA ASP A 10 -15.23 -6.64 13.12
C ASP A 10 -16.07 -7.78 13.71
N GLY A 11 -15.45 -8.84 14.23
CA GLY A 11 -16.13 -10.05 14.70
C GLY A 11 -16.91 -9.89 16.02
N SER A 12 -17.02 -8.68 16.56
CA SER A 12 -17.76 -8.43 17.81
C SER A 12 -18.55 -7.11 17.77
N LEU A 13 -18.86 -6.58 16.59
CA LEU A 13 -19.60 -5.33 16.44
C LEU A 13 -21.00 -5.35 17.09
N ASP A 14 -21.63 -6.53 17.22
CA ASP A 14 -22.90 -6.68 17.93
C ASP A 14 -22.79 -6.43 19.45
N PHE A 15 -21.58 -6.58 20.02
CA PHE A 15 -21.30 -6.43 21.45
C PHE A 15 -20.44 -5.21 21.77
N HIS A 16 -19.59 -4.82 20.82
CA HIS A 16 -18.68 -3.68 20.85
C HIS A 16 -18.85 -2.85 19.58
N PRO A 17 -19.97 -2.10 19.43
CA PRO A 17 -20.24 -1.30 18.23
C PRO A 17 -19.20 -0.20 17.96
N GLU A 18 -18.43 0.18 18.98
CA GLU A 18 -17.35 1.17 18.93
C GLU A 18 -16.04 0.63 18.35
N ASN A 19 -15.93 -0.68 18.09
CA ASN A 19 -14.73 -1.26 17.54
C ASN A 19 -14.31 -0.60 16.23
N THR A 20 -13.03 -0.30 16.12
CA THR A 20 -12.38 0.19 14.91
C THR A 20 -11.34 -0.80 14.42
N LEU A 21 -10.82 -0.61 13.21
CA LEU A 21 -9.76 -1.47 12.67
C LEU A 21 -8.50 -1.50 13.57
N SER A 22 -8.16 -0.38 14.21
CA SER A 22 -6.94 -0.23 15.02
C SER A 22 -7.15 -0.35 16.53
N HIS A 23 -8.40 -0.38 16.99
CA HIS A 23 -8.73 -0.47 18.41
C HIS A 23 -10.05 -1.23 18.58
N TYR A 24 -9.97 -2.46 19.09
CA TYR A 24 -11.12 -3.34 19.17
C TYR A 24 -11.00 -4.34 20.32
N PHE A 25 -12.15 -4.85 20.75
CA PHE A 25 -12.29 -6.00 21.64
C PHE A 25 -12.96 -7.15 20.89
N THR A 26 -12.45 -8.38 21.06
CA THR A 26 -13.05 -9.59 20.50
C THR A 26 -13.72 -10.40 21.60
N LYS A 27 -15.01 -10.69 21.45
CA LYS A 27 -15.76 -11.62 22.29
C LYS A 27 -15.49 -13.05 21.85
N LEU A 28 -14.94 -13.85 22.75
CA LEU A 28 -14.71 -15.27 22.50
C LEU A 28 -16.01 -16.08 22.64
N PRO A 29 -16.20 -17.16 21.85
CA PRO A 29 -17.40 -18.01 21.93
C PRO A 29 -17.50 -18.77 23.26
N SER A 30 -16.36 -19.07 23.88
CA SER A 30 -16.26 -19.69 25.19
C SER A 30 -15.17 -19.02 26.02
N PRO A 31 -15.32 -18.94 27.36
CA PRO A 31 -14.25 -18.52 28.24
C PRO A 31 -13.03 -19.42 28.07
N VAL A 32 -11.85 -18.82 28.16
CA VAL A 32 -10.58 -19.53 28.19
C VAL A 32 -10.07 -19.51 29.62
N ASP A 33 -9.89 -20.68 30.21
CA ASP A 33 -9.34 -20.81 31.56
C ASP A 33 -7.82 -21.01 31.49
N LEU A 34 -7.07 -20.05 32.01
CA LEU A 34 -5.60 -20.04 32.02
C LEU A 34 -5.12 -20.23 33.46
N THR A 35 -4.69 -21.44 33.80
CA THR A 35 -4.18 -21.79 35.13
C THR A 35 -2.66 -21.66 35.18
N GLY A 36 -2.13 -20.99 36.21
CA GLY A 36 -0.69 -20.82 36.41
C GLY A 36 -0.09 -19.69 35.57
N GLU A 37 1.20 -19.79 35.25
CA GLU A 37 1.88 -18.84 34.38
C GLU A 37 1.62 -19.16 32.91
N TRP A 38 1.35 -18.13 32.12
CA TRP A 38 1.06 -18.26 30.70
C TRP A 38 1.77 -17.15 29.91
N GLU A 39 2.01 -17.43 28.65
CA GLU A 39 2.58 -16.48 27.68
C GLU A 39 1.66 -16.39 26.47
N VAL A 40 1.57 -15.20 25.89
CA VAL A 40 0.84 -14.95 24.64
C VAL A 40 1.81 -14.36 23.64
N GLY A 41 1.88 -14.99 22.46
CA GLY A 41 2.64 -14.50 21.32
C GLY A 41 1.74 -14.23 20.14
N ILE A 42 2.04 -13.18 19.38
CA ILE A 42 1.38 -12.92 18.09
C ILE A 42 2.03 -13.83 17.05
N VAL A 43 1.23 -14.71 16.46
CA VAL A 43 1.68 -15.67 15.44
C VAL A 43 1.39 -15.15 14.04
N GLU A 44 0.28 -14.46 13.86
CA GLU A 44 -0.12 -13.84 12.60
C GLU A 44 -0.86 -12.53 12.89
N PHE A 45 -0.68 -11.54 12.01
CA PHE A 45 -1.44 -10.29 12.02
C PHE A 45 -1.82 -9.93 10.59
N ILE A 46 -3.12 -9.73 10.37
CA ILE A 46 -3.69 -9.36 9.08
C ILE A 46 -4.20 -7.93 9.21
N TYR A 47 -3.70 -7.03 8.36
CA TYR A 47 -4.25 -5.69 8.23
C TYR A 47 -4.55 -5.39 6.77
N PRO A 48 -5.68 -4.75 6.45
CA PRO A 48 -5.99 -4.35 5.09
C PRO A 48 -5.06 -3.21 4.68
N ARG A 49 -4.40 -3.36 3.53
CA ARG A 49 -3.52 -2.35 2.93
C ARG A 49 -4.34 -1.24 2.25
N MET A 50 -5.03 -0.41 3.05
CA MET A 50 -5.91 0.66 2.53
C MET A 50 -5.23 2.02 2.38
N TRP A 51 -3.98 2.17 2.84
CA TRP A 51 -3.28 3.44 2.70
C TRP A 51 -2.86 3.67 1.26
N SER A 52 -3.40 4.72 0.65
CA SER A 52 -2.99 5.16 -0.68
C SER A 52 -1.54 5.63 -0.61
N ASN A 53 -0.68 5.04 -1.42
CA ASN A 53 0.71 5.50 -1.58
C ASN A 53 0.84 6.59 -2.63
N VAL A 54 -0.23 6.87 -3.37
CA VAL A 54 -0.38 8.04 -4.24
C VAL A 54 -1.59 8.84 -3.77
N THR A 55 -1.36 10.08 -3.34
CA THR A 55 -2.37 10.99 -2.81
C THR A 55 -2.62 12.16 -3.76
N ASN A 56 -3.56 13.05 -3.43
CA ASN A 56 -3.77 14.27 -4.22
C ASN A 56 -2.55 15.19 -4.26
N ASP A 57 -1.61 15.03 -3.33
CA ASP A 57 -0.39 15.83 -3.28
C ASP A 57 0.74 15.21 -4.12
N SER A 58 0.71 13.89 -4.30
CA SER A 58 1.76 13.13 -4.99
C SER A 58 1.32 12.48 -6.32
N ASN A 59 0.13 12.80 -6.85
CA ASN A 59 -0.38 12.19 -8.08
C ASN A 59 -0.08 12.96 -9.38
N TYR A 60 0.73 14.02 -9.34
CA TYR A 60 1.05 14.80 -10.53
C TYR A 60 2.22 14.20 -11.32
N TYR A 61 2.12 14.25 -12.65
CA TYR A 61 3.22 13.88 -13.53
C TYR A 61 3.42 14.92 -14.64
N GLU A 62 4.64 14.96 -15.18
CA GLU A 62 5.01 15.80 -16.31
C GLU A 62 5.98 15.07 -17.24
N TYR A 63 5.61 14.95 -18.50
CA TYR A 63 6.47 14.53 -19.60
C TYR A 63 7.01 15.75 -20.34
N ASN A 64 8.33 15.87 -20.41
CA ASN A 64 8.98 16.75 -21.36
C ASN A 64 9.40 15.91 -22.57
N LEU A 65 8.77 16.16 -23.73
CA LEU A 65 8.98 15.40 -24.96
C LEU A 65 10.08 16.01 -25.86
N GLY A 66 10.75 17.06 -25.39
CA GLY A 66 11.69 17.86 -26.17
C GLY A 66 11.00 18.98 -26.96
N ASN A 67 11.81 19.89 -27.50
CA ASN A 67 11.35 21.02 -28.34
C ASN A 67 10.27 21.90 -27.69
N GLY A 68 10.27 22.03 -26.36
CA GLY A 68 9.28 22.81 -25.61
C GLY A 68 7.90 22.14 -25.45
N VAL A 69 7.73 20.89 -25.91
CA VAL A 69 6.47 20.16 -25.78
C VAL A 69 6.40 19.49 -24.41
N ILE A 70 5.53 20.00 -23.54
CA ILE A 70 5.25 19.46 -22.21
C ILE A 70 3.83 18.89 -22.17
N LYS A 71 3.70 17.67 -21.62
CA LYS A 71 2.40 17.05 -21.33
C LYS A 71 2.34 16.66 -19.87
N SER A 72 1.35 17.15 -19.14
CA SER A 72 1.17 16.86 -17.73
C SER A 72 -0.25 16.42 -17.42
N GLY A 73 -0.43 15.93 -16.19
CA GLY A 73 -1.73 15.50 -15.70
C GLY A 73 -1.62 14.89 -14.32
N ARG A 74 -2.65 14.15 -13.94
CA ARG A 74 -2.72 13.44 -12.67
C ARG A 74 -3.09 11.99 -12.90
N ILE A 75 -2.43 11.07 -12.18
CA ILE A 75 -2.89 9.69 -12.08
C ILE A 75 -3.96 9.56 -10.99
N ALA A 76 -4.72 8.47 -11.02
CA ALA A 76 -5.71 8.21 -9.97
C ALA A 76 -4.99 8.05 -8.61
N CYS A 77 -5.57 8.64 -7.57
CA CYS A 77 -5.11 8.38 -6.21
C CYS A 77 -5.46 6.95 -5.81
N GLY A 78 -4.59 6.32 -5.02
CA GLY A 78 -4.81 4.95 -4.61
C GLY A 78 -3.54 4.24 -4.15
N TYR A 79 -3.65 2.93 -4.03
CA TYR A 79 -2.54 2.05 -3.73
C TYR A 79 -2.03 1.38 -5.01
N TYR A 80 -0.74 1.58 -5.29
CA TYR A 80 -0.01 0.94 -6.37
C TYR A 80 1.02 -0.02 -5.76
N GLU A 81 0.86 -1.33 -5.99
CA GLU A 81 1.68 -2.35 -5.30
C GLU A 81 3.16 -2.28 -5.70
N THR A 82 3.43 -1.97 -6.97
CA THR A 82 4.76 -1.88 -7.53
C THR A 82 4.97 -0.57 -8.30
N PRO A 83 6.23 -0.12 -8.49
CA PRO A 83 6.52 1.00 -9.37
C PRO A 83 6.02 0.81 -10.81
N ILE A 84 5.85 -0.43 -11.26
CA ILE A 84 5.31 -0.75 -12.59
C ILE A 84 3.84 -0.37 -12.68
N ASP A 85 3.07 -0.52 -11.60
CA ASP A 85 1.66 -0.17 -11.58
C ASP A 85 1.46 1.34 -11.77
N ILE A 86 2.34 2.15 -11.18
CA ILE A 86 2.38 3.60 -11.41
C ILE A 86 2.66 3.89 -12.89
N LEU A 87 3.65 3.22 -13.48
CA LEU A 87 3.98 3.40 -14.91
C LEU A 87 2.83 2.97 -15.84
N ASN A 88 2.05 1.96 -15.45
CA ASN A 88 0.89 1.49 -16.21
C ASN A 88 -0.29 2.46 -16.14
N ALA A 89 -0.42 3.20 -15.03
CA ALA A 89 -1.45 4.24 -14.88
C ALA A 89 -1.12 5.53 -15.63
N LEU A 90 0.15 5.76 -15.96
CA LEU A 90 0.56 6.91 -16.75
C LEU A 90 0.14 6.76 -18.23
N PRO A 91 -0.28 7.85 -18.89
CA PRO A 91 -0.54 7.82 -20.33
C PRO A 91 0.75 7.58 -21.11
N LYS A 92 0.68 6.66 -22.09
CA LYS A 92 1.83 6.22 -22.88
C LYS A 92 2.14 7.17 -24.04
N PHE A 93 2.79 8.29 -23.76
CA PHE A 93 3.26 9.21 -24.81
C PHE A 93 4.59 8.78 -25.44
N VAL A 94 5.42 8.07 -24.69
CA VAL A 94 6.72 7.56 -25.12
C VAL A 94 6.96 6.17 -24.51
N LYS A 95 7.90 5.43 -25.09
CA LYS A 95 8.31 4.15 -24.52
C LYS A 95 9.11 4.42 -23.24
N VAL A 96 8.66 3.85 -22.13
CA VAL A 96 9.35 3.89 -20.83
C VAL A 96 9.89 2.50 -20.52
N GLN A 97 11.19 2.41 -20.20
CA GLN A 97 11.84 1.22 -19.70
C GLN A 97 12.23 1.45 -18.24
N MET A 98 11.86 0.51 -17.38
CA MET A 98 12.15 0.56 -15.96
C MET A 98 13.18 -0.51 -15.61
N ASN A 99 14.23 -0.10 -14.91
CA ASN A 99 15.21 -1.01 -14.33
C ASN A 99 15.20 -0.84 -12.80
N TYR A 100 14.87 -1.91 -12.08
CA TYR A 100 14.88 -1.92 -10.62
C TYR A 100 16.12 -2.64 -10.11
N ASN A 101 16.91 -1.96 -9.28
CA ASN A 101 18.05 -2.57 -8.60
C ASN A 101 17.61 -3.12 -7.24
N LYS A 102 17.59 -4.46 -7.11
CA LYS A 102 17.13 -5.15 -5.89
C LYS A 102 17.98 -4.85 -4.64
N HIS A 103 19.28 -4.55 -4.81
CA HIS A 103 20.22 -4.29 -3.71
C HIS A 103 20.11 -2.84 -3.23
N SER A 104 20.17 -1.87 -4.14
CA SER A 104 20.09 -0.45 -3.78
C SER A 104 18.66 0.06 -3.59
N LYS A 105 17.65 -0.75 -3.94
CA LYS A 105 16.22 -0.40 -3.95
C LYS A 105 15.90 0.80 -4.85
N LYS A 106 16.80 1.17 -5.76
CA LYS A 106 16.61 2.29 -6.69
C LYS A 106 15.93 1.85 -7.98
N VAL A 107 15.03 2.70 -8.48
CA VAL A 107 14.41 2.59 -9.80
C VAL A 107 15.12 3.54 -10.76
N LYS A 108 15.47 3.06 -11.95
CA LYS A 108 15.97 3.88 -13.05
C LYS A 108 14.98 3.81 -14.21
N LEU A 109 14.49 4.96 -14.65
CA LEU A 109 13.62 5.10 -15.80
C LEU A 109 14.44 5.55 -17.01
N GLN A 110 14.21 4.91 -18.16
CA GLN A 110 14.78 5.28 -19.45
C GLN A 110 13.62 5.53 -20.41
N LEU A 111 13.54 6.74 -20.93
CA LEU A 111 12.49 7.15 -21.86
C LEU A 111 13.09 7.29 -23.26
N SER A 112 12.32 6.94 -24.29
CA SER A 112 12.73 7.10 -25.69
C SER A 112 12.79 8.59 -26.09
N ASN A 113 13.52 8.87 -27.17
CA ASN A 113 13.57 10.18 -27.84
C ASN A 113 14.11 11.34 -26.97
N GLY A 114 14.88 11.02 -25.93
CA GLY A 114 15.44 12.03 -25.01
C GLY A 114 14.40 12.68 -24.10
N ALA A 115 13.18 12.12 -24.02
CA ALA A 115 12.14 12.62 -23.14
C ALA A 115 12.51 12.43 -21.67
N THR A 116 11.95 13.28 -20.80
CA THR A 116 12.07 13.12 -19.34
C THR A 116 10.69 13.05 -18.69
N LEU A 117 10.62 12.33 -17.58
CA LEU A 117 9.42 12.21 -16.75
C LEU A 117 9.76 12.72 -15.36
N LYS A 118 8.97 13.68 -14.90
CA LYS A 118 8.96 14.14 -13.52
C LYS A 118 7.68 13.64 -12.86
N LEU A 119 7.84 13.04 -11.68
CA LEU A 119 6.74 12.73 -10.77
C LEU A 119 6.81 13.76 -9.63
N SER A 120 5.67 14.10 -9.04
CA SER A 120 5.65 14.88 -7.79
C SER A 120 6.44 14.18 -6.69
N ASP A 121 7.13 14.98 -5.88
CA ASP A 121 7.90 14.52 -4.71
C ASP A 121 6.99 14.00 -3.59
#